data_AF-A0A671LX05-F1
#
_entry.id   AF-A0A671LX05-F1
#
_cell.length_a   1.000
_cell.length_b   1.000
_cell.length_c   1.000
_cell.angle_alpha   90.00
_cell.angle_beta   90.00
_cell.angle_gamma   90.00
#
_symmetry.space_group_name_H-M   'P 1'
#
loop_
_entity.id
_entity.type
_entity.pdbx_description
1 polymer ?
#
loop_
_entity_poly.entity_id
_entity_poly.type
_entity_poly.pdbx_seq_one_letter_code
_entity_poly.pdbx_strand_id
1 'polypeptide(L)'
;LAAVGIDGRNQIAMSGPSSGCGFLMSVQEKELNQRLRSLYPAVNEQETPLPRSWSPKDKFSYIGLSQNNLRVHYKGHGKTPKDAASVRATHPIPAACGVYYFEVKIISKGRDGYMGIGLSAQGVNMNRLPGWDKHSYGYHGDDGHSFCSSGTGQPYGPTFTTGDVIGCCVNLINNTCFYTKNGHSLGIAFTDLPSNLYPTVGLQTPGEVVDANFGQHPFVFDIEDYMREWRTKIQAQIDRFPIGEREGEWQAMIQKMVASYLVHHSYCATAEAFAKSTDQAVHEELASIKNRQKIQKLVLSGRMGEAIETTQQLYPSLLERNSDLLFMLKVRQFIEMVNGTDSEVRCLGGRSPKSQDSYPGSPRLFNSPVHKASSSQTYQTSTYYIHKIFFLPAWVKKHLTKMILQKSGLLHQKKNFYTEVEMEVDHFSNGVSESSSNGFLNGSSTHGIDLEELDSAQSKRQLCGGSQAAIERMIQFGRELQSMSEHLRRERGKNSANKKMLKDAFSLLAYSDPWNSPVGYQLDSIQREPVCSTLNSAILETHNLPKQPPLALAVGQAAQCLSLMARTGSGSCAFASVDDYLH
;
A
#
# COMPACT_ATOMS: atom_id res chain seq x y z
N LEU A 1 3.58 13.79 -70.60
CA LEU A 1 4.59 13.09 -71.41
C LEU A 1 4.88 11.75 -70.74
N ALA A 2 4.49 10.65 -71.40
CA ALA A 2 4.84 9.21 -71.24
C ALA A 2 5.12 8.65 -69.83
N ALA A 3 4.29 7.74 -69.29
CA ALA A 3 4.34 6.25 -69.43
C ALA A 3 5.66 5.67 -68.87
N VAL A 4 5.68 4.84 -67.82
CA VAL A 4 5.38 3.38 -67.71
C VAL A 4 5.43 3.09 -66.18
N GLY A 5 4.64 2.25 -65.49
CA GLY A 5 3.93 1.03 -65.86
C GLY A 5 4.48 -0.17 -65.07
N ILE A 6 3.95 -0.37 -63.84
CA ILE A 6 3.66 -1.65 -63.15
C ILE A 6 4.85 -2.58 -62.77
N ASP A 7 5.05 -2.82 -61.46
CA ASP A 7 4.80 -4.15 -60.88
C ASP A 7 4.81 -4.14 -59.33
N GLY A 8 3.91 -4.95 -58.75
CA GLY A 8 3.45 -4.81 -57.37
C GLY A 8 4.19 -5.57 -56.27
N ARG A 9 3.79 -5.28 -55.02
CA ARG A 9 3.65 -6.22 -53.88
C ARG A 9 3.30 -5.48 -52.58
N ASN A 10 2.49 -6.17 -51.77
CA ASN A 10 2.35 -6.07 -50.31
C ASN A 10 1.63 -4.85 -49.70
N GLN A 11 0.31 -4.99 -49.49
CA GLN A 11 -0.34 -4.36 -48.34
C GLN A 11 0.09 -5.08 -47.05
N ILE A 12 0.85 -4.40 -46.21
CA ILE A 12 1.06 -4.76 -44.81
C ILE A 12 0.35 -3.68 -43.98
N ALA A 13 -0.82 -4.00 -43.45
CA ALA A 13 -1.45 -3.21 -42.40
C ALA A 13 -0.76 -3.55 -41.08
N MET A 14 0.17 -2.70 -40.65
CA MET A 14 0.76 -2.74 -39.30
C MET A 14 -0.23 -2.09 -38.31
N SER A 15 -1.11 -2.89 -37.71
CA SER A 15 -1.83 -2.51 -36.51
C SER A 15 -0.93 -2.70 -35.29
N GLY A 16 -0.42 -1.60 -34.73
CA GLY A 16 0.29 -1.60 -33.45
C GLY A 16 -0.67 -1.90 -32.28
N PRO A 17 -0.20 -2.51 -31.18
CA PRO A 17 -1.05 -2.93 -30.09
C PRO A 17 -1.51 -1.72 -29.26
N SER A 18 -2.83 -1.52 -29.21
CA SER A 18 -3.48 -0.70 -28.20
C SER A 18 -3.43 -1.41 -26.85
N SER A 19 -2.71 -0.80 -25.90
CA SER A 19 -2.76 -1.14 -24.48
C SER A 19 -4.14 -0.76 -23.93
N GLY A 20 -5.05 -1.73 -23.88
CA GLY A 20 -6.41 -1.51 -23.41
C GLY A 20 -7.26 -2.77 -23.53
N CYS A 21 -6.82 -3.88 -22.91
CA CYS A 21 -7.67 -5.03 -22.71
C CYS A 21 -7.58 -5.44 -21.24
N GLY A 22 -8.46 -4.87 -20.42
CA GLY A 22 -8.75 -5.42 -19.10
C GLY A 22 -9.46 -6.76 -19.31
N PHE A 23 -8.71 -7.85 -19.24
CA PHE A 23 -9.27 -9.19 -19.20
C PHE A 23 -10.19 -9.28 -17.98
N LEU A 24 -11.49 -9.48 -18.20
CA LEU A 24 -12.43 -9.79 -17.12
C LEU A 24 -12.01 -11.13 -16.51
N MET A 25 -11.36 -11.07 -15.34
CA MET A 25 -11.00 -12.28 -14.58
C MET A 25 -12.26 -13.09 -14.25
N SER A 26 -12.16 -14.42 -14.36
CA SER A 26 -13.27 -15.31 -14.02
C SER A 26 -13.62 -15.21 -12.53
N VAL A 27 -14.86 -15.55 -12.14
CA VAL A 27 -15.29 -15.52 -10.73
C VAL A 27 -14.40 -16.40 -9.86
N GLN A 28 -14.05 -17.60 -10.33
CA GLN A 28 -13.15 -18.53 -9.65
C GLN A 28 -11.74 -17.96 -9.46
N GLU A 29 -11.23 -17.22 -10.44
CA GLU A 29 -9.93 -16.57 -10.34
C GLU A 29 -9.93 -15.40 -9.34
N LYS A 30 -11.02 -14.65 -9.27
CA LYS A 30 -11.21 -13.60 -8.25
C LYS A 30 -11.25 -14.18 -6.84
N GLU A 31 -12.01 -15.26 -6.64
CA GLU A 31 -12.10 -15.96 -5.34
C GLU A 31 -10.74 -16.54 -4.91
N LEU A 32 -10.02 -17.18 -5.83
CA LEU A 32 -8.65 -17.65 -5.58
C LEU A 32 -7.74 -16.50 -5.16
N ASN A 33 -7.73 -15.40 -5.92
CA ASN A 33 -6.92 -14.23 -5.61
C ASN A 33 -7.23 -13.64 -4.23
N GLN A 34 -8.51 -13.58 -3.86
CA GLN A 34 -8.92 -13.09 -2.55
C GLN A 34 -8.42 -14.00 -1.43
N ARG A 35 -8.56 -15.33 -1.58
CA ARG A 35 -8.10 -16.31 -0.59
C ARG A 35 -6.59 -16.31 -0.41
N LEU A 36 -5.84 -16.30 -1.52
CA LEU A 36 -4.37 -16.24 -1.47
C LEU A 36 -3.88 -14.95 -0.81
N ARG A 37 -4.51 -13.81 -1.08
CA ARG A 37 -4.20 -12.54 -0.38
C ARG A 37 -4.51 -12.59 1.11
N SER A 38 -5.56 -13.31 1.50
CA SER A 38 -5.93 -13.49 2.91
C SER A 38 -4.96 -14.41 3.65
N LEU A 39 -4.56 -15.52 3.03
CA LEU A 39 -3.63 -16.49 3.60
C LEU A 39 -2.18 -15.98 3.62
N TYR A 40 -1.77 -15.28 2.57
CA TYR A 40 -0.38 -14.89 2.33
C TYR A 40 -0.22 -13.38 2.05
N PRO A 41 -0.67 -12.49 2.96
CA PRO A 41 -0.72 -11.04 2.72
C PRO A 41 0.67 -10.40 2.49
N ALA A 42 1.73 -11.02 3.00
CA ALA A 42 3.11 -10.53 2.86
C ALA A 42 3.77 -10.90 1.52
N VAL A 43 3.13 -11.75 0.69
CA VAL A 43 3.70 -12.19 -0.58
C VAL A 43 3.50 -11.13 -1.67
N ASN A 44 4.60 -10.62 -2.22
CA ASN A 44 4.57 -9.84 -3.45
C ASN A 44 4.56 -10.78 -4.67
N GLU A 45 3.38 -11.10 -5.20
CA GLU A 45 3.23 -12.00 -6.36
C GLU A 45 3.86 -11.47 -7.66
N GLN A 46 4.25 -10.19 -7.75
CA GLN A 46 5.01 -9.68 -8.90
C GLN A 46 6.49 -10.11 -8.85
N GLU A 47 7.03 -10.32 -7.64
CA GLU A 47 8.42 -10.73 -7.42
C GLU A 47 8.53 -12.25 -7.24
N THR A 48 7.64 -12.82 -6.42
CA THR A 48 7.62 -14.24 -6.07
C THR A 48 6.19 -14.78 -6.23
N PRO A 49 5.77 -15.17 -7.44
CA PRO A 49 4.42 -15.67 -7.69
C PRO A 49 4.12 -16.95 -6.90
N LEU A 50 2.89 -17.08 -6.42
CA LEU A 50 2.45 -18.30 -5.73
C LEU A 50 2.24 -19.47 -6.72
N PRO A 51 2.48 -20.73 -6.30
CA PRO A 51 2.02 -21.91 -7.02
C PRO A 51 0.48 -21.94 -7.07
N ARG A 52 -0.07 -22.02 -8.28
CA ARG A 52 -1.53 -22.01 -8.52
C ARG A 52 -2.03 -23.23 -9.28
N SER A 53 -1.14 -23.97 -9.93
CA SER A 53 -1.45 -25.19 -10.68
C SER A 53 -0.19 -26.02 -10.89
N TRP A 54 -0.38 -27.23 -11.41
CA TRP A 54 0.72 -28.09 -11.83
C TRP A 54 1.36 -27.58 -13.12
N SER A 55 2.68 -27.69 -13.22
CA SER A 55 3.42 -27.20 -14.39
C SER A 55 3.23 -28.14 -15.58
N PRO A 56 2.72 -27.66 -16.74
CA PRO A 56 2.66 -28.48 -17.94
C PRO A 56 4.05 -28.77 -18.52
N LYS A 57 5.05 -27.96 -18.16
CA LYS A 57 6.44 -28.05 -18.62
C LYS A 57 7.32 -28.88 -17.68
N ASP A 58 7.09 -28.77 -16.37
CA ASP A 58 7.94 -29.37 -15.35
C ASP A 58 7.30 -30.63 -14.74
N LYS A 59 7.25 -31.68 -15.57
CA LYS A 59 6.68 -32.99 -15.24
C LYS A 59 7.33 -34.08 -16.07
N PHE A 60 7.24 -35.31 -15.60
CA PHE A 60 7.62 -36.46 -16.42
C PHE A 60 6.57 -36.82 -17.48
N SER A 61 6.98 -37.50 -18.55
CA SER A 61 6.15 -37.77 -19.72
C SER A 61 4.92 -38.63 -19.42
N TYR A 62 4.96 -39.46 -18.37
CA TYR A 62 3.84 -40.30 -17.91
C TYR A 62 2.80 -39.58 -17.06
N ILE A 63 2.96 -38.28 -16.82
CA ILE A 63 1.92 -37.44 -16.21
C ILE A 63 1.07 -36.76 -17.29
N GLY A 64 -0.24 -36.94 -17.18
CA GLY A 64 -1.22 -36.11 -17.85
C GLY A 64 -1.85 -35.10 -16.90
N LEU A 65 -2.18 -33.92 -17.42
CA LEU A 65 -2.84 -32.85 -16.67
C LEU A 65 -4.19 -32.52 -17.30
N SER A 66 -5.17 -32.19 -16.47
CA SER A 66 -6.50 -31.74 -16.89
C SER A 66 -7.09 -30.78 -15.85
N GLN A 67 -8.33 -30.29 -16.07
CA GLN A 67 -9.02 -29.38 -15.16
C GLN A 67 -8.17 -28.15 -14.79
N ASN A 68 -7.80 -27.35 -15.79
CA ASN A 68 -6.94 -26.17 -15.61
C ASN A 68 -5.59 -26.50 -14.94
N ASN A 69 -5.03 -27.67 -15.25
CA ASN A 69 -3.80 -28.21 -14.69
C ASN A 69 -3.84 -28.45 -13.16
N LEU A 70 -5.01 -28.70 -12.59
CA LEU A 70 -5.16 -29.09 -11.17
C LEU A 70 -5.27 -30.59 -10.98
N ARG A 71 -5.79 -31.31 -11.99
CA ARG A 71 -5.93 -32.76 -11.98
C ARG A 71 -4.73 -33.44 -12.62
N VAL A 72 -4.09 -34.34 -11.87
CA VAL A 72 -2.97 -35.19 -12.30
C VAL A 72 -3.49 -36.60 -12.53
N HIS A 73 -3.16 -37.22 -13.65
CA HIS A 73 -3.45 -38.63 -13.91
C HIS A 73 -2.22 -39.35 -14.48
N TYR A 74 -2.04 -40.60 -14.08
CA TYR A 74 -0.98 -41.45 -14.57
C TYR A 74 -1.34 -42.08 -15.92
N LYS A 75 -0.44 -42.02 -16.89
CA LYS A 75 -0.61 -42.58 -18.24
C LYS A 75 0.57 -43.45 -18.71
N GLY A 76 1.45 -43.85 -17.78
CA GLY A 76 2.54 -44.78 -18.06
C GLY A 76 2.12 -46.25 -17.92
N HIS A 77 3.09 -47.15 -18.02
CA HIS A 77 2.84 -48.60 -17.92
C HIS A 77 2.73 -49.11 -16.48
N GLY A 78 3.47 -48.49 -15.55
CA GLY A 78 3.47 -48.81 -14.12
C GLY A 78 3.82 -50.25 -13.79
N LYS A 79 4.81 -50.87 -14.43
CA LYS A 79 5.21 -52.25 -14.16
C LYS A 79 6.29 -52.34 -13.08
N THR A 80 7.13 -51.31 -12.97
CA THR A 80 8.28 -51.28 -12.06
C THR A 80 8.41 -49.91 -11.39
N PRO A 81 9.19 -49.79 -10.30
CA PRO A 81 9.50 -48.49 -9.70
C PRO A 81 10.17 -47.48 -10.66
N LYS A 82 10.73 -47.93 -11.80
CA LYS A 82 11.30 -47.05 -12.84
C LYS A 82 10.24 -46.34 -13.68
N ASP A 83 8.97 -46.74 -13.53
CA ASP A 83 7.84 -46.14 -14.22
C ASP A 83 7.17 -45.03 -13.39
N ALA A 84 7.72 -44.69 -12.22
CA ALA A 84 7.26 -43.59 -11.37
C ALA A 84 7.40 -42.25 -12.08
N ALA A 85 6.42 -41.37 -11.91
CA ALA A 85 6.36 -40.11 -12.63
C ALA A 85 5.83 -39.00 -11.72
N SER A 86 6.51 -37.86 -11.71
CA SER A 86 6.17 -36.71 -10.89
C SER A 86 5.90 -35.45 -11.71
N VAL A 87 5.24 -34.50 -11.06
CA VAL A 87 5.02 -33.13 -11.53
C VAL A 87 5.24 -32.14 -10.40
N ARG A 88 5.91 -31.03 -10.70
CA ARG A 88 6.04 -29.87 -9.81
C ARG A 88 4.95 -28.83 -10.11
N ALA A 89 4.62 -28.00 -9.12
CA ALA A 89 3.81 -26.81 -9.36
C ALA A 89 4.54 -25.80 -10.28
N THR A 90 3.83 -24.76 -10.72
CA THR A 90 4.41 -23.72 -11.60
C THR A 90 5.50 -22.87 -10.96
N HIS A 91 5.46 -22.70 -9.64
CA HIS A 91 6.37 -21.82 -8.89
C HIS A 91 6.81 -22.48 -7.56
N PRO A 92 7.98 -22.10 -7.03
CA PRO A 92 8.38 -22.51 -5.69
C PRO A 92 7.54 -21.77 -4.65
N ILE A 93 7.54 -22.28 -3.42
CA ILE A 93 6.87 -21.65 -2.29
C ILE A 93 7.68 -20.40 -1.85
N PRO A 94 7.10 -19.18 -1.90
CA PRO A 94 7.78 -17.98 -1.41
C PRO A 94 7.96 -18.02 0.10
N ALA A 95 9.14 -17.62 0.60
CA ALA A 95 9.40 -17.51 2.04
C ALA A 95 8.42 -16.55 2.75
N ALA A 96 7.98 -15.49 2.06
CA ALA A 96 6.98 -14.55 2.55
C ALA A 96 5.59 -15.16 2.83
N CYS A 97 5.36 -16.45 2.54
CA CYS A 97 4.16 -17.13 3.04
C CYS A 97 4.21 -17.30 4.56
N GLY A 98 5.40 -17.45 5.17
CA GLY A 98 5.60 -17.84 6.56
C GLY A 98 5.21 -19.29 6.82
N VAL A 99 3.94 -19.61 6.62
CA VAL A 99 3.41 -20.96 6.52
C VAL A 99 2.73 -21.09 5.16
N TYR A 100 2.98 -22.17 4.42
CA TYR A 100 2.32 -22.47 3.15
C TYR A 100 1.57 -23.80 3.25
N TYR A 101 0.43 -23.92 2.57
CA TYR A 101 -0.40 -25.11 2.65
C TYR A 101 -1.09 -25.41 1.32
N PHE A 102 -1.14 -26.68 0.94
CA PHE A 102 -1.92 -27.18 -0.18
C PHE A 102 -2.49 -28.56 0.15
N GLU A 103 -3.59 -28.92 -0.49
CA GLU A 103 -4.24 -30.23 -0.34
C GLU A 103 -4.28 -30.97 -1.66
N VAL A 104 -4.22 -32.30 -1.58
CA VAL A 104 -4.35 -33.21 -2.69
C VAL A 104 -5.44 -34.22 -2.37
N LYS A 105 -6.52 -34.20 -3.16
CA LYS A 105 -7.61 -35.17 -3.06
C LYS A 105 -7.31 -36.37 -3.95
N ILE A 106 -7.39 -37.56 -3.37
CA ILE A 106 -7.24 -38.81 -4.13
C ILE A 106 -8.55 -39.13 -4.83
N ILE A 107 -8.59 -38.93 -6.15
CA ILE A 107 -9.78 -39.22 -6.96
C ILE A 107 -9.89 -40.71 -7.26
N SER A 108 -8.76 -41.35 -7.51
CA SER A 108 -8.66 -42.80 -7.71
C SER A 108 -7.26 -43.24 -7.33
N LYS A 109 -7.16 -44.27 -6.49
CA LYS A 109 -5.89 -44.93 -6.18
C LYS A 109 -5.35 -45.79 -7.33
N GLY A 110 -6.10 -45.93 -8.41
CA GLY A 110 -5.73 -46.82 -9.51
C GLY A 110 -5.55 -48.26 -9.05
N ARG A 111 -4.58 -48.94 -9.66
CA ARG A 111 -4.31 -50.35 -9.38
C ARG A 111 -3.73 -50.56 -7.98
N ASP A 112 -2.59 -49.94 -7.70
CA ASP A 112 -1.81 -50.23 -6.49
C ASP A 112 -1.80 -49.06 -5.49
N GLY A 113 -1.94 -47.81 -5.96
CA GLY A 113 -1.96 -46.62 -5.11
C GLY A 113 -0.58 -46.14 -4.67
N TYR A 114 0.45 -46.37 -5.50
CA TYR A 114 1.83 -45.89 -5.31
C TYR A 114 1.91 -44.39 -5.63
N MET A 115 1.29 -43.60 -4.77
CA MET A 115 1.17 -42.15 -4.90
C MET A 115 2.00 -41.47 -3.81
N GLY A 116 2.88 -40.55 -4.20
CA GLY A 116 3.66 -39.74 -3.28
C GLY A 116 3.24 -38.26 -3.35
N ILE A 117 3.05 -37.63 -2.19
CA ILE A 117 2.70 -36.20 -2.08
C ILE A 117 3.79 -35.51 -1.27
N GLY A 118 4.30 -34.37 -1.75
CA GLY A 118 5.27 -33.61 -0.98
C GLY A 118 5.92 -32.48 -1.74
N LEU A 119 7.25 -32.43 -1.66
CA LEU A 119 8.07 -31.29 -2.06
C LEU A 119 9.29 -31.74 -2.87
N SER A 120 9.74 -30.90 -3.79
CA SER A 120 11.04 -31.09 -4.43
C SER A 120 11.67 -29.77 -4.88
N ALA A 121 12.99 -29.69 -4.84
CA ALA A 121 13.72 -28.57 -5.42
C ALA A 121 13.65 -28.58 -6.95
N GLN A 122 13.97 -27.43 -7.56
CA GLN A 122 14.08 -27.30 -9.01
C GLN A 122 15.14 -28.26 -9.57
N GLY A 123 14.85 -28.91 -10.69
CA GLY A 123 15.79 -29.79 -11.38
C GLY A 123 15.92 -31.20 -10.80
N VAL A 124 15.27 -31.51 -9.66
CA VAL A 124 15.14 -32.90 -9.20
C VAL A 124 14.49 -33.74 -10.30
N ASN A 125 14.95 -34.99 -10.45
CA ASN A 125 14.46 -35.92 -11.46
C ASN A 125 12.97 -36.24 -11.26
N MET A 126 12.16 -36.03 -12.30
CA MET A 126 10.71 -36.26 -12.25
C MET A 126 10.32 -37.71 -12.59
N ASN A 127 11.24 -38.59 -13.00
CA ASN A 127 10.98 -40.03 -13.19
C ASN A 127 11.12 -40.83 -11.89
N ARG A 128 10.60 -40.27 -10.79
CA ARG A 128 10.75 -40.72 -9.39
C ARG A 128 9.53 -40.26 -8.60
N LEU A 129 9.21 -40.94 -7.51
CA LEU A 129 8.24 -40.42 -6.52
C LEU A 129 8.92 -39.37 -5.61
N PRO A 130 8.17 -38.38 -5.09
CA PRO A 130 8.70 -37.39 -4.15
C PRO A 130 9.35 -38.06 -2.94
N GLY A 131 10.53 -37.58 -2.53
CA GLY A 131 11.26 -38.11 -1.39
C GLY A 131 12.40 -39.06 -1.72
N TRP A 132 12.37 -39.73 -2.88
CA TRP A 132 13.36 -40.77 -3.22
C TRP A 132 14.75 -40.25 -3.58
N ASP A 133 14.84 -39.01 -4.06
CA ASP A 133 16.07 -38.38 -4.52
C ASP A 133 16.43 -37.18 -3.63
N LYS A 134 17.70 -36.79 -3.63
CA LYS A 134 18.20 -35.63 -2.86
C LYS A 134 17.39 -34.37 -3.16
N HIS A 135 17.12 -33.58 -2.12
CA HIS A 135 16.30 -32.36 -2.17
C HIS A 135 14.85 -32.62 -2.58
N SER A 136 14.34 -33.82 -2.29
CA SER A 136 12.94 -34.17 -2.41
C SER A 136 12.43 -34.82 -1.13
N TYR A 137 11.15 -34.61 -0.84
CA TYR A 137 10.48 -34.99 0.40
C TYR A 137 9.08 -35.48 0.06
N GLY A 138 8.63 -36.61 0.60
CA GLY A 138 7.32 -37.17 0.23
C GLY A 138 6.70 -38.08 1.28
N TYR A 139 5.37 -38.12 1.30
CA TYR A 139 4.54 -39.04 2.08
C TYR A 139 3.74 -39.93 1.12
N HIS A 140 3.86 -41.25 1.28
CA HIS A 140 3.42 -42.24 0.29
C HIS A 140 2.17 -42.99 0.76
N GLY A 141 1.25 -43.24 -0.17
CA GLY A 141 -0.09 -43.71 0.14
C GLY A 141 -0.22 -45.20 0.41
N ASP A 142 0.65 -46.01 -0.18
CA ASP A 142 0.63 -47.47 -0.10
C ASP A 142 1.16 -48.02 1.23
N ASP A 143 2.17 -47.37 1.80
CA ASP A 143 2.84 -47.81 3.02
C ASP A 143 2.70 -46.83 4.20
N GLY A 144 2.25 -45.59 3.95
CA GLY A 144 2.15 -44.55 4.96
C GLY A 144 3.50 -43.97 5.41
N HIS A 145 4.59 -44.26 4.70
CA HIS A 145 5.93 -43.85 5.08
C HIS A 145 6.26 -42.44 4.57
N SER A 146 7.17 -41.76 5.28
CA SER A 146 7.81 -40.53 4.84
C SER A 146 9.18 -40.84 4.22
N PHE A 147 9.51 -40.14 3.15
CA PHE A 147 10.74 -40.29 2.38
C PHE A 147 11.45 -38.94 2.35
N CYS A 148 12.63 -38.87 2.98
CA CYS A 148 13.40 -37.65 3.14
C CYS A 148 14.73 -37.77 2.38
N SER A 149 14.77 -37.30 1.14
CA SER A 149 15.98 -37.34 0.30
C SER A 149 16.64 -38.73 0.21
N SER A 150 15.84 -39.79 0.26
CA SER A 150 16.26 -41.18 0.36
C SER A 150 15.20 -42.12 -0.22
N GLY A 151 15.65 -43.18 -0.91
CA GLY A 151 14.77 -44.24 -1.40
C GLY A 151 14.24 -45.17 -0.30
N THR A 152 14.70 -45.02 0.95
CA THR A 152 14.23 -45.79 2.10
C THR A 152 13.26 -44.95 2.93
N GLY A 153 12.01 -45.37 3.00
CA GLY A 153 10.97 -44.71 3.80
C GLY A 153 11.12 -44.97 5.29
N GLN A 154 10.52 -44.10 6.10
CA GLN A 154 10.37 -44.27 7.55
C GLN A 154 8.89 -44.29 7.93
N PRO A 155 8.45 -45.10 8.92
CA PRO A 155 7.09 -45.04 9.41
C PRO A 155 6.72 -43.62 9.85
N TYR A 156 5.59 -43.11 9.38
CA TYR A 156 5.17 -41.73 9.65
C TYR A 156 3.67 -41.62 9.94
N GLY A 157 2.84 -41.98 8.97
CA GLY A 157 1.40 -41.81 9.03
C GLY A 157 0.65 -43.07 8.60
N PRO A 158 -0.70 -43.03 8.61
CA PRO A 158 -1.51 -44.10 8.04
C PRO A 158 -1.31 -44.18 6.51
N THR A 159 -1.76 -45.25 5.88
CA THR A 159 -1.92 -45.29 4.42
C THR A 159 -3.06 -44.36 3.98
N PHE A 160 -3.13 -44.01 2.69
CA PHE A 160 -4.23 -43.22 2.14
C PHE A 160 -4.66 -43.70 0.75
N THR A 161 -5.95 -43.51 0.44
CA THR A 161 -6.57 -44.09 -0.75
C THR A 161 -7.67 -43.22 -1.34
N THR A 162 -8.41 -43.76 -2.30
CA THR A 162 -9.52 -43.10 -2.98
C THR A 162 -10.48 -42.45 -1.99
N GLY A 163 -10.74 -41.15 -2.18
CA GLY A 163 -11.62 -40.35 -1.33
C GLY A 163 -10.89 -39.55 -0.25
N ASP A 164 -9.68 -39.95 0.14
CA ASP A 164 -8.89 -39.21 1.14
C ASP A 164 -8.41 -37.86 0.59
N VAL A 165 -8.25 -36.90 1.50
CA VAL A 165 -7.61 -35.59 1.26
C VAL A 165 -6.35 -35.51 2.10
N ILE A 166 -5.21 -35.32 1.44
CA ILE A 166 -3.91 -35.21 2.09
C ILE A 166 -3.39 -33.79 1.93
N GLY A 167 -3.19 -33.10 3.05
CA GLY A 167 -2.57 -31.78 3.08
C GLY A 167 -1.08 -31.85 3.34
N CYS A 168 -0.36 -30.85 2.85
CA CYS A 168 1.07 -30.66 3.09
C CYS A 168 1.29 -29.22 3.58
N CYS A 169 1.68 -29.08 4.84
CA CYS A 169 1.94 -27.80 5.49
C CYS A 169 3.44 -27.59 5.61
N VAL A 170 3.93 -26.51 5.00
CA VAL A 170 5.33 -26.10 5.02
C VAL A 170 5.47 -24.87 5.89
N ASN A 171 6.21 -24.99 6.99
CA ASN A 171 6.52 -23.88 7.87
C ASN A 171 7.91 -23.34 7.56
N LEU A 172 7.96 -22.16 6.94
CA LEU A 172 9.18 -21.48 6.48
C LEU A 172 9.83 -20.64 7.60
N ILE A 173 9.21 -20.59 8.78
CA ILE A 173 9.75 -19.92 9.98
C ILE A 173 10.79 -20.82 10.64
N ASN A 174 10.46 -22.10 10.77
CA ASN A 174 11.31 -23.10 11.43
C ASN A 174 11.75 -24.23 10.49
N ASN A 175 11.49 -24.09 9.18
CA ASN A 175 11.89 -25.02 8.12
C ASN A 175 11.39 -26.46 8.34
N THR A 176 10.15 -26.61 8.78
CA THR A 176 9.52 -27.92 9.01
C THR A 176 8.37 -28.19 8.04
N CYS A 177 8.02 -29.46 7.88
CA CYS A 177 6.82 -29.86 7.16
C CYS A 177 6.07 -30.96 7.91
N PHE A 178 4.74 -30.84 7.93
CA PHE A 178 3.83 -31.89 8.39
C PHE A 178 2.73 -32.11 7.36
N TYR A 179 2.15 -33.30 7.38
CA TYR A 179 1.01 -33.64 6.56
C TYR A 179 -0.28 -33.67 7.37
N THR A 180 -1.40 -33.52 6.67
CA THR A 180 -2.72 -33.75 7.24
C THR A 180 -3.41 -34.85 6.46
N LYS A 181 -4.30 -35.59 7.12
CA LYS A 181 -5.23 -36.51 6.47
C LYS A 181 -6.64 -36.16 6.90
N ASN A 182 -7.50 -35.87 5.93
CA ASN A 182 -8.91 -35.55 6.13
C ASN A 182 -9.14 -34.49 7.23
N GLY A 183 -8.31 -33.43 7.24
CA GLY A 183 -8.41 -32.34 8.21
C GLY A 183 -7.70 -32.55 9.55
N HIS A 184 -6.98 -33.65 9.74
CA HIS A 184 -6.23 -33.93 10.97
C HIS A 184 -4.72 -33.92 10.72
N SER A 185 -3.97 -33.18 11.55
CA SER A 185 -2.49 -33.16 11.49
C SER A 185 -1.89 -34.51 11.91
N LEU A 186 -0.86 -34.94 11.18
CA LEU A 186 -0.12 -36.19 11.42
C LEU A 186 1.23 -35.95 12.13
N GLY A 187 1.51 -34.72 12.56
CA GLY A 187 2.79 -34.36 13.18
C GLY A 187 3.92 -34.15 12.16
N ILE A 188 5.05 -33.65 12.63
CA ILE A 188 6.19 -33.24 11.78
C ILE A 188 6.78 -34.46 11.06
N ALA A 189 6.85 -34.40 9.73
CA ALA A 189 7.50 -35.38 8.87
C ALA A 189 8.96 -35.03 8.62
N PHE A 190 9.25 -33.74 8.39
CA PHE A 190 10.57 -33.26 7.97
C PHE A 190 10.97 -31.99 8.74
N THR A 191 12.26 -31.89 9.06
CA THR A 191 12.92 -30.70 9.59
C THR A 191 14.02 -30.25 8.64
N ASP A 192 14.59 -29.07 8.88
CA ASP A 192 15.75 -28.55 8.16
C ASP A 192 15.55 -28.49 6.64
N LEU A 193 14.33 -28.17 6.21
CA LEU A 193 13.99 -28.07 4.80
C LEU A 193 14.76 -26.93 4.13
N PRO A 194 15.29 -27.14 2.91
CA PRO A 194 15.86 -26.07 2.12
C PRO A 194 14.77 -25.11 1.63
N SER A 195 15.19 -23.90 1.25
CA SER A 195 14.31 -22.92 0.63
C SER A 195 13.95 -23.29 -0.82
N ASN A 196 12.97 -22.56 -1.40
CA ASN A 196 12.57 -22.66 -2.81
C ASN A 196 12.10 -24.07 -3.25
N LEU A 197 11.42 -24.78 -2.36
CA LEU A 197 10.78 -26.05 -2.68
C LEU A 197 9.47 -25.84 -3.44
N TYR A 198 9.17 -26.75 -4.36
CA TYR A 198 7.91 -26.78 -5.11
C TYR A 198 6.99 -27.85 -4.49
N PRO A 199 5.68 -27.59 -4.40
CA PRO A 199 4.70 -28.67 -4.28
C PRO A 199 4.91 -29.70 -5.39
N THR A 200 4.85 -30.97 -5.05
CA THR A 200 5.09 -32.09 -5.96
C THR A 200 4.16 -33.25 -5.67
N VAL A 201 3.61 -33.85 -6.72
CA VAL A 201 2.93 -35.15 -6.66
C VAL A 201 3.65 -36.11 -7.59
N GLY A 202 3.78 -37.37 -7.17
CA GLY A 202 4.20 -38.49 -8.00
C GLY A 202 3.17 -39.61 -8.01
N LEU A 203 3.02 -40.24 -9.17
CA LEU A 203 2.15 -41.39 -9.43
C LEU A 203 2.98 -42.46 -10.14
N GLN A 204 2.58 -43.73 -10.03
CA GLN A 204 3.33 -44.84 -10.62
C GLN A 204 2.44 -45.88 -11.29
N THR A 205 1.15 -46.02 -10.95
CA THR A 205 0.33 -47.12 -11.48
C THR A 205 -0.89 -46.68 -12.28
N PRO A 206 -1.32 -47.47 -13.30
CA PRO A 206 -2.48 -47.12 -14.11
C PRO A 206 -3.73 -46.87 -13.28
N GLY A 207 -4.48 -45.83 -13.67
CA GLY A 207 -5.73 -45.43 -13.02
C GLY A 207 -5.57 -44.51 -11.81
N GLU A 208 -4.34 -44.18 -11.40
CA GLU A 208 -4.09 -43.19 -10.35
C GLU A 208 -4.46 -41.78 -10.84
N VAL A 209 -5.29 -41.10 -10.06
CA VAL A 209 -5.77 -39.75 -10.34
C VAL A 209 -5.88 -38.96 -9.05
N VAL A 210 -5.36 -37.74 -9.02
CA VAL A 210 -5.46 -36.83 -7.89
C VAL A 210 -5.76 -35.39 -8.33
N ASP A 211 -6.41 -34.63 -7.46
CA ASP A 211 -6.70 -33.20 -7.66
C ASP A 211 -5.99 -32.35 -6.62
N ALA A 212 -5.32 -31.28 -7.06
CA ALA A 212 -4.73 -30.31 -6.15
C ALA A 212 -5.70 -29.16 -5.82
N ASN A 213 -5.64 -28.73 -4.57
CA ASN A 213 -6.16 -27.47 -4.09
C ASN A 213 -4.97 -26.64 -3.58
N PHE A 214 -4.61 -25.60 -4.33
CA PHE A 214 -3.63 -24.58 -3.96
C PHE A 214 -4.29 -23.36 -3.31
N GLY A 215 -5.57 -23.45 -2.92
CA GLY A 215 -6.39 -22.36 -2.40
C GLY A 215 -7.61 -22.03 -3.26
N GLN A 216 -7.86 -22.76 -4.35
CA GLN A 216 -9.05 -22.61 -5.18
C GLN A 216 -10.34 -22.88 -4.39
N HIS A 217 -10.27 -23.80 -3.44
CA HIS A 217 -11.40 -24.22 -2.61
C HIS A 217 -11.03 -24.16 -1.12
N PRO A 218 -12.03 -24.16 -0.21
CA PRO A 218 -11.72 -24.21 1.22
C PRO A 218 -10.92 -25.46 1.53
N PHE A 219 -9.92 -25.33 2.39
CA PHE A 219 -9.18 -26.47 2.86
C PHE A 219 -10.01 -27.29 3.84
N VAL A 220 -9.77 -28.60 3.88
CA VAL A 220 -10.36 -29.49 4.89
C VAL A 220 -9.73 -29.23 6.25
N PHE A 221 -8.41 -28.98 6.29
CA PHE A 221 -7.70 -28.56 7.48
C PHE A 221 -7.90 -27.07 7.76
N ASP A 222 -8.10 -26.71 9.03
CA ASP A 222 -8.15 -25.32 9.48
C ASP A 222 -6.73 -24.72 9.55
N ILE A 223 -6.20 -24.37 8.38
CA ILE A 223 -4.87 -23.75 8.26
C ILE A 223 -4.83 -22.35 8.88
N GLU A 224 -5.97 -21.63 8.92
CA GLU A 224 -6.03 -20.28 9.44
C GLU A 224 -5.82 -20.24 10.95
N ASP A 225 -6.39 -21.21 11.69
CA ASP A 225 -6.13 -21.36 13.12
C ASP A 225 -4.65 -21.65 13.41
N TYR A 226 -4.05 -22.58 12.65
CA TYR A 226 -2.62 -22.88 12.76
C TYR A 226 -1.73 -21.65 12.48
N MET A 227 -2.04 -20.87 11.43
CA MET A 227 -1.34 -19.62 11.13
C MET A 227 -1.51 -18.58 12.23
N ARG A 228 -2.69 -18.50 12.84
CA ARG A 228 -2.98 -17.57 13.95
C ARG A 228 -2.17 -17.89 15.20
N GLU A 229 -1.99 -19.18 15.51
CA GLU A 229 -1.12 -19.62 16.60
C GLU A 229 0.34 -19.15 16.36
N TRP A 230 0.85 -19.34 15.15
CA TRP A 230 2.20 -18.88 14.78
C TRP A 230 2.35 -17.37 14.80
N ARG A 231 1.37 -16.63 14.30
CA ARG A 231 1.35 -15.16 14.38
C ARG A 231 1.43 -14.70 15.83
N THR A 232 0.66 -15.32 16.72
CA THR A 232 0.69 -15.01 18.17
C THR A 232 2.06 -15.31 18.79
N LYS A 233 2.70 -16.43 18.41
CA LYS A 233 4.05 -16.78 18.88
C LYS A 233 5.11 -15.77 18.44
N ILE A 234 5.11 -15.39 17.16
CA ILE A 234 6.06 -14.41 16.61
C ILE A 234 5.85 -13.03 17.25
N GLN A 235 4.59 -12.59 17.37
CA GLN A 235 4.26 -11.34 18.04
C GLN A 235 4.78 -11.32 19.48
N ALA A 236 4.53 -12.38 20.26
CA ALA A 236 5.03 -12.49 21.62
C ALA A 236 6.57 -12.52 21.72
N GLN A 237 7.26 -13.05 20.71
CA GLN A 237 8.72 -12.99 20.65
C GLN A 237 9.22 -11.57 20.40
N ILE A 238 8.57 -10.81 19.52
CA ILE A 238 8.90 -9.41 19.25
C ILE A 238 8.66 -8.56 20.50
N ASP A 239 7.50 -8.69 21.13
CA ASP A 239 7.11 -7.92 22.33
C ASP A 239 8.04 -8.16 23.53
N ARG A 240 8.60 -9.38 23.62
CA ARG A 240 9.52 -9.78 24.70
C ARG A 240 10.99 -9.64 24.30
N PHE A 241 11.28 -9.18 23.09
CA PHE A 241 12.66 -9.07 22.62
C PHE A 241 13.41 -8.10 23.53
N PRO A 242 14.53 -8.51 24.14
CA PRO A 242 15.22 -7.68 25.11
C PRO A 242 15.81 -6.46 24.40
N ILE A 243 15.25 -5.29 24.68
CA ILE A 243 15.90 -4.01 24.39
C ILE A 243 16.97 -3.84 25.48
N GLY A 244 18.25 -3.77 25.10
CA GLY A 244 19.37 -3.86 26.04
C GLY A 244 19.23 -3.01 27.30
N GLU A 245 19.80 -3.48 28.42
CA GLU A 245 19.61 -3.02 29.82
C GLU A 245 19.94 -1.54 30.11
N ARG A 246 20.26 -0.73 29.11
CA ARG A 246 20.44 0.72 29.27
C ARG A 246 19.09 1.42 29.27
N GLU A 247 18.23 1.04 30.20
CA GLU A 247 16.99 1.75 30.50
C GLU A 247 17.30 3.23 30.69
N GLY A 248 16.65 4.08 29.90
CA GLY A 248 16.93 5.52 29.82
C GLY A 248 17.67 5.97 28.55
N GLU A 249 18.65 5.21 28.03
CA GLU A 249 19.36 5.58 26.79
C GLU A 249 18.44 5.45 25.56
N TRP A 250 17.69 4.36 25.45
CA TRP A 250 16.74 4.17 24.35
C TRP A 250 15.55 5.13 24.46
N GLN A 251 15.10 5.45 25.68
CA GLN A 251 14.01 6.39 25.89
C GLN A 251 14.44 7.81 25.47
N ALA A 252 15.62 8.26 25.90
CA ALA A 252 16.17 9.54 25.49
C ALA A 252 16.41 9.57 23.97
N MET A 253 16.88 8.47 23.37
CA MET A 253 17.04 8.33 21.93
C MET A 253 15.70 8.49 21.19
N ILE A 254 14.65 7.78 21.60
CA ILE A 254 13.31 7.90 21.00
C ILE A 254 12.77 9.32 21.17
N GLN A 255 12.90 9.92 22.36
CA GLN A 255 12.49 11.31 22.59
C GLN A 255 13.22 12.27 21.66
N LYS A 256 14.53 12.11 21.48
CA LYS A 256 15.32 12.90 20.52
C LYS A 256 14.85 12.69 19.08
N MET A 257 14.53 11.46 18.68
CA MET A 257 13.99 11.16 17.35
C MET A 257 12.63 11.84 17.13
N VAL A 258 11.72 11.76 18.10
CA VAL A 258 10.42 12.44 18.06
C VAL A 258 10.58 13.95 18.02
N ALA A 259 11.41 14.53 18.88
CA ALA A 259 11.69 15.97 18.88
C ALA A 259 12.24 16.44 17.51
N SER A 260 13.19 15.70 16.94
CA SER A 260 13.74 16.00 15.61
C SER A 260 12.70 15.92 14.50
N TYR A 261 11.75 14.99 14.60
CA TYR A 261 10.63 14.85 13.65
C TYR A 261 9.69 16.06 13.74
N LEU A 262 9.31 16.46 14.95
CA LEU A 262 8.43 17.61 15.17
C LEU A 262 9.06 18.91 14.63
N VAL A 263 10.36 19.11 14.86
CA VAL A 263 11.11 20.25 14.34
C VAL A 263 11.22 20.19 12.81
N HIS A 264 11.54 19.02 12.24
CA HIS A 264 11.65 18.82 10.80
C HIS A 264 10.36 19.19 10.06
N HIS A 265 9.20 18.78 10.59
CA HIS A 265 7.87 19.10 10.02
C HIS A 265 7.31 20.46 10.48
N SER A 266 8.09 21.27 11.18
CA SER A 266 7.73 22.61 11.66
C SER A 266 6.52 22.65 12.60
N TYR A 267 6.30 21.59 13.38
CA TYR A 267 5.27 21.54 14.43
C TYR A 267 5.72 22.31 15.68
N CYS A 268 5.98 23.62 15.51
CA CYS A 268 6.68 24.47 16.47
C CYS A 268 6.12 24.39 17.91
N ALA A 269 4.81 24.63 18.08
CA ALA A 269 4.17 24.59 19.39
C ALA A 269 4.27 23.20 20.05
N THR A 270 4.07 22.14 19.27
CA THR A 270 4.18 20.75 19.75
C THR A 270 5.63 20.40 20.10
N ALA A 271 6.59 20.83 19.28
CA ALA A 271 8.02 20.61 19.50
C ALA A 271 8.48 21.31 20.79
N GLU A 272 8.07 22.55 21.02
CA GLU A 272 8.38 23.30 22.25
C GLU A 272 7.77 22.64 23.49
N ALA A 273 6.48 22.29 23.44
CA ALA A 273 5.81 21.61 24.54
C ALA A 273 6.46 20.25 24.84
N PHE A 274 6.78 19.48 23.80
CA PHE A 274 7.41 18.18 23.92
C PHE A 274 8.83 18.28 24.49
N ALA A 275 9.66 19.17 23.94
CA ALA A 275 11.02 19.44 24.40
C ALA A 275 11.06 19.83 25.88
N LYS A 276 10.16 20.74 26.30
CA LYS A 276 10.03 21.14 27.71
C LYS A 276 9.63 19.99 28.63
N SER A 277 8.77 19.08 28.16
CA SER A 277 8.31 17.95 28.97
C SER A 277 9.31 16.78 29.05
N THR A 278 10.25 16.71 28.11
CA THR A 278 11.20 15.60 27.95
C THR A 278 12.67 16.01 28.16
N ASP A 279 12.90 17.27 28.52
CA ASP A 279 14.24 17.87 28.68
C ASP A 279 15.14 17.68 27.44
N GLN A 280 14.53 17.76 26.24
CA GLN A 280 15.24 17.65 24.97
C GLN A 280 15.64 19.02 24.43
N ALA A 281 16.86 19.12 23.88
CA ALA A 281 17.31 20.34 23.21
C ALA A 281 16.72 20.44 21.79
N VAL A 282 16.23 21.64 21.44
CA VAL A 282 15.81 21.98 20.07
C VAL A 282 17.03 22.52 19.32
N HIS A 283 17.50 21.77 18.33
CA HIS A 283 18.70 22.09 17.55
C HIS A 283 18.35 22.73 16.19
N GLU A 284 17.54 23.79 16.20
CA GLU A 284 17.30 24.69 15.07
C GLU A 284 16.81 26.05 15.62
N GLU A 285 17.17 27.14 14.95
CA GLU A 285 16.69 28.46 15.35
C GLU A 285 15.18 28.61 15.10
N LEU A 286 14.46 29.15 16.08
CA LEU A 286 13.01 29.35 16.02
C LEU A 286 12.56 30.12 14.77
N ALA A 287 13.36 31.09 14.31
CA ALA A 287 13.09 31.85 13.10
C ALA A 287 13.10 30.97 11.84
N SER A 288 14.06 30.03 11.73
CA SER A 288 14.13 29.07 10.64
C SER A 288 12.91 28.15 10.61
N ILE A 289 12.51 27.61 11.77
CA ILE A 289 11.32 26.75 11.89
C ILE A 289 10.06 27.50 11.44
N LYS A 290 9.88 28.75 11.88
CA LYS A 290 8.73 29.60 11.48
C LYS A 290 8.72 29.94 9.99
N ASN A 291 9.89 30.20 9.40
CA ASN A 291 10.02 30.43 7.96
C ASN A 291 9.57 29.20 7.16
N ARG A 292 10.04 28.01 7.54
CA ARG A 292 9.61 26.74 6.93
C ARG A 292 8.12 26.49 7.12
N GLN A 293 7.60 26.71 8.34
CA GLN A 293 6.17 26.60 8.64
C GLN A 293 5.31 27.48 7.73
N LYS A 294 5.73 28.73 7.50
CA LYS A 294 5.03 29.67 6.61
C LYS A 294 4.97 29.14 5.17
N ILE A 295 6.10 28.66 4.65
CA ILE A 295 6.18 28.10 3.28
C ILE A 295 5.33 26.83 3.16
N GLN A 296 5.45 25.89 4.11
CA GLN A 296 4.68 24.64 4.10
C GLN A 296 3.17 24.91 4.14
N LYS A 297 2.73 25.88 4.96
CA LYS A 297 1.32 26.30 5.02
C LYS A 297 0.82 26.81 3.65
N LEU A 298 1.63 27.60 2.93
CA LEU A 298 1.28 28.08 1.59
C LEU A 298 1.12 26.92 0.61
N VAL A 299 2.09 25.99 0.57
CA VAL A 299 2.04 24.80 -0.30
C VAL A 299 0.81 23.94 0.00
N LEU A 300 0.59 23.59 1.27
CA LEU A 300 -0.54 22.73 1.68
C LEU A 300 -1.90 23.40 1.44
N SER A 301 -1.97 24.72 1.49
CA SER A 301 -3.18 25.49 1.13
C SER A 301 -3.42 25.65 -0.38
N GLY A 302 -2.51 25.15 -1.23
CA GLY A 302 -2.59 25.27 -2.69
C GLY A 302 -2.14 26.63 -3.24
N ARG A 303 -1.54 27.49 -2.43
CA ARG A 303 -1.03 28.82 -2.83
C ARG A 303 0.43 28.70 -3.29
N MET A 304 0.63 27.99 -4.38
CA MET A 304 1.96 27.60 -4.86
C MET A 304 2.78 28.79 -5.36
N GLY A 305 2.17 29.76 -6.04
CA GLY A 305 2.86 30.98 -6.49
C GLY A 305 3.51 31.73 -5.32
N GLU A 306 2.74 31.98 -4.27
CA GLU A 306 3.22 32.64 -3.05
C GLU A 306 4.25 31.80 -2.29
N ALA A 307 4.10 30.48 -2.28
CA ALA A 307 5.09 29.58 -1.68
C ALA A 307 6.45 29.70 -2.39
N ILE A 308 6.46 29.76 -3.73
CA ILE A 308 7.67 29.92 -4.54
C ILE A 308 8.32 31.29 -4.26
N GLU A 309 7.55 32.37 -4.29
CA GLU A 309 8.05 33.73 -4.01
C GLU A 309 8.62 33.84 -2.59
N THR A 310 7.88 33.33 -1.59
CA THR A 310 8.32 33.33 -0.19
C THR A 310 9.60 32.51 -0.02
N THR A 311 9.73 31.39 -0.73
CA THR A 311 10.96 30.58 -0.72
C THR A 311 12.14 31.35 -1.32
N GLN A 312 11.96 32.04 -2.44
CA GLN A 312 13.03 32.84 -3.07
C GLN A 312 13.48 34.00 -2.20
N GLN A 313 12.55 34.62 -1.47
CA GLN A 313 12.83 35.71 -0.54
C GLN A 313 13.60 35.24 0.71
N LEU A 314 13.16 34.14 1.32
CA LEU A 314 13.73 33.64 2.57
C LEU A 314 15.00 32.79 2.35
N TYR A 315 15.10 32.12 1.20
CA TYR A 315 16.22 31.24 0.83
C TYR A 315 16.72 31.58 -0.59
N PRO A 316 17.42 32.71 -0.77
CA PRO A 316 17.94 33.14 -2.06
C PRO A 316 18.82 32.05 -2.69
N SER A 317 18.76 31.92 -4.01
CA SER A 317 19.48 30.91 -4.82
C SER A 317 19.07 29.44 -4.66
N LEU A 318 18.21 29.08 -3.70
CA LEU A 318 17.79 27.67 -3.49
C LEU A 318 17.12 27.09 -4.75
N LEU A 319 16.12 27.79 -5.28
CA LEU A 319 15.38 27.36 -6.48
C LEU A 319 16.16 27.58 -7.77
N GLU A 320 17.11 28.51 -7.79
CA GLU A 320 18.00 28.73 -8.95
C GLU A 320 19.00 27.57 -9.10
N ARG A 321 19.58 27.11 -7.99
CA ARG A 321 20.52 25.98 -7.96
C ARG A 321 19.79 24.65 -8.20
N ASN A 322 18.53 24.54 -7.79
CA ASN A 322 17.72 23.33 -7.93
C ASN A 322 16.55 23.54 -8.91
N SER A 323 16.89 23.60 -10.20
CA SER A 323 15.91 23.85 -11.27
C SER A 323 14.90 22.71 -11.49
N ASP A 324 15.22 21.47 -11.10
CA ASP A 324 14.25 20.36 -11.08
C ASP A 324 13.19 20.55 -9.99
N LEU A 325 13.57 21.01 -8.79
CA LEU A 325 12.62 21.36 -7.72
C LEU A 325 11.73 22.54 -8.14
N LEU A 326 12.31 23.59 -8.74
CA LEU A 326 11.54 24.71 -9.25
C LEU A 326 10.52 24.26 -10.30
N PHE A 327 10.93 23.41 -11.24
CA PHE A 327 10.02 22.85 -12.24
C PHE A 327 8.89 22.04 -11.61
N MET A 328 9.19 21.18 -10.63
CA MET A 328 8.19 20.42 -9.89
C MET A 328 7.17 21.33 -9.18
N LEU A 329 7.65 22.39 -8.52
CA LEU A 329 6.78 23.39 -7.87
C LEU A 329 5.90 24.12 -8.89
N LYS A 330 6.44 24.47 -10.05
CA LYS A 330 5.70 25.13 -11.14
C LYS A 330 4.68 24.20 -11.79
N VAL A 331 4.97 22.90 -11.95
CA VAL A 331 3.97 21.91 -12.37
C VAL A 331 2.83 21.83 -11.34
N ARG A 332 3.15 21.79 -10.04
CA ARG A 332 2.11 21.80 -9.00
C ARG A 332 1.32 23.11 -9.01
N GLN A 333 1.97 24.26 -9.19
CA GLN A 333 1.29 25.56 -9.35
C GLN A 333 0.28 25.50 -10.50
N PHE A 334 0.65 24.95 -11.66
CA PHE A 334 -0.28 24.79 -12.77
C PHE A 334 -1.50 23.93 -12.41
N ILE A 335 -1.31 22.81 -11.68
CA ILE A 335 -2.42 21.96 -11.22
C ILE A 335 -3.35 22.74 -10.25
N GLU A 336 -2.79 23.56 -9.35
CA GLU A 336 -3.60 24.42 -8.47
C GLU A 336 -4.30 25.56 -9.24
N MET A 337 -3.70 26.06 -10.33
CA MET A 337 -4.38 27.00 -11.22
C MET A 337 -5.57 26.35 -11.92
N VAL A 338 -5.41 25.12 -12.43
CA VAL A 338 -6.50 24.31 -12.99
C VAL A 338 -7.63 24.13 -11.96
N ASN A 339 -7.27 23.84 -10.71
CA ASN A 339 -8.21 23.68 -9.59
C ASN A 339 -8.83 25.01 -9.09
N GLY A 340 -8.30 26.16 -9.51
CA GLY A 340 -8.76 27.49 -9.08
C GLY A 340 -8.31 27.92 -7.67
N THR A 341 -7.37 27.20 -7.06
CA THR A 341 -6.90 27.43 -5.68
C THR A 341 -5.69 28.36 -5.61
N ASP A 342 -4.89 28.44 -6.68
CA ASP A 342 -3.70 29.30 -6.72
C ASP A 342 -4.06 30.79 -6.79
N SER A 343 -3.23 31.65 -6.18
CA SER A 343 -3.49 33.08 -6.06
C SER A 343 -3.50 33.83 -7.40
N GLU A 344 -2.76 33.36 -8.40
CA GLU A 344 -2.74 33.97 -9.74
C GLU A 344 -4.09 33.92 -10.46
N VAL A 345 -4.92 32.91 -10.16
CA VAL A 345 -6.23 32.71 -10.79
C VAL A 345 -7.39 33.04 -9.85
N ARG A 346 -7.21 32.83 -8.53
CA ARG A 346 -8.24 33.09 -7.51
C ARG A 346 -8.66 34.56 -7.46
N CYS A 347 -7.72 35.49 -7.62
CA CYS A 347 -8.00 36.93 -7.63
C CYS A 347 -8.77 37.40 -8.88
N LEU A 348 -8.77 36.60 -9.95
CA LEU A 348 -9.46 36.88 -11.22
C LEU A 348 -10.87 36.25 -11.28
N GLY A 349 -11.26 35.51 -10.24
CA GLY A 349 -12.55 34.80 -10.12
C GLY A 349 -13.67 35.60 -9.44
N GLY A 350 -13.50 36.90 -9.18
CA GLY A 350 -14.46 37.67 -8.37
C GLY A 350 -14.66 39.12 -8.77
N ARG A 351 -15.35 39.38 -9.89
CA ARG A 351 -16.21 40.55 -10.08
C ARG A 351 -17.43 40.17 -10.92
N SER A 352 -18.58 40.04 -10.29
CA SER A 352 -19.87 40.07 -10.98
C SER A 352 -20.19 41.55 -11.34
N PRO A 353 -20.50 41.89 -12.59
CA PRO A 353 -20.85 43.26 -12.95
C PRO A 353 -22.37 43.45 -12.81
N LYS A 354 -22.80 44.24 -11.82
CA LYS A 354 -24.07 45.00 -11.84
C LYS A 354 -24.22 45.92 -10.61
N SER A 355 -23.86 47.18 -10.80
CA SER A 355 -24.69 48.38 -10.56
C SER A 355 -23.77 49.59 -10.47
N GLN A 356 -23.50 50.22 -11.61
CA GLN A 356 -23.13 51.64 -11.63
C GLN A 356 -24.36 52.42 -11.21
N ASP A 357 -24.21 53.28 -10.20
CA ASP A 357 -24.77 54.63 -10.25
C ASP A 357 -23.78 55.57 -9.58
N SER A 358 -23.51 56.67 -10.27
CA SER A 358 -22.46 57.66 -10.00
C SER A 358 -23.03 58.80 -9.17
N TYR A 359 -22.23 59.47 -8.34
CA TYR A 359 -22.10 60.95 -8.28
C TYR A 359 -20.85 61.36 -7.47
N PRO A 360 -20.20 62.50 -7.78
CA PRO A 360 -18.95 62.94 -7.14
C PRO A 360 -19.16 64.10 -6.14
N GLY A 361 -18.38 64.15 -5.05
CA GLY A 361 -18.28 65.37 -4.22
C GLY A 361 -17.71 65.22 -2.80
N SER A 362 -16.45 65.64 -2.63
CA SER A 362 -15.81 66.30 -1.47
C SER A 362 -15.77 65.67 -0.05
N PRO A 363 -14.79 66.09 0.78
CA PRO A 363 -14.34 65.34 1.97
C PRO A 363 -14.88 65.91 3.30
N ARG A 364 -15.13 65.07 4.33
CA ARG A 364 -14.94 65.37 5.77
C ARG A 364 -15.36 64.23 6.73
N LEU A 365 -14.42 63.89 7.61
CA LEU A 365 -14.44 63.76 9.09
C LEU A 365 -15.64 63.18 9.89
N PHE A 366 -15.25 62.27 10.79
CA PHE A 366 -15.66 62.03 12.19
C PHE A 366 -16.89 61.17 12.59
N ASN A 367 -16.59 60.33 13.60
CA ASN A 367 -17.39 59.83 14.72
C ASN A 367 -18.23 58.54 14.60
N SER A 368 -17.84 57.59 15.45
CA SER A 368 -18.60 56.45 15.99
C SER A 368 -19.92 56.88 16.65
N PRO A 369 -20.79 55.91 17.02
CA PRO A 369 -20.83 55.59 18.45
C PRO A 369 -20.98 54.10 18.80
N VAL A 370 -20.60 53.88 20.05
CA VAL A 370 -20.61 52.68 20.89
C VAL A 370 -22.04 52.28 21.26
N HIS A 371 -22.31 50.97 21.38
CA HIS A 371 -23.28 50.44 22.34
C HIS A 371 -22.72 49.20 23.07
N LYS A 372 -22.78 49.26 24.41
CA LYS A 372 -22.47 48.21 25.40
C LYS A 372 -23.73 47.45 25.81
N ALA A 373 -23.61 46.15 26.10
CA ALA A 373 -24.14 45.43 27.29
C ALA A 373 -23.89 43.91 27.08
N SER A 374 -23.00 43.25 27.83
CA SER A 374 -23.21 42.62 29.15
C SER A 374 -24.24 41.49 29.17
N SER A 375 -23.79 40.23 29.16
CA SER A 375 -24.17 39.22 30.18
C SER A 375 -23.29 37.98 30.08
N SER A 376 -22.92 37.49 31.25
CA SER A 376 -22.12 36.30 31.54
C SER A 376 -23.04 35.10 31.79
N GLN A 377 -22.71 33.90 31.28
CA GLN A 377 -22.73 32.64 32.05
C GLN A 377 -22.36 31.37 31.24
N THR A 378 -21.29 30.73 31.72
CA THR A 378 -21.05 29.28 31.88
C THR A 378 -21.34 28.30 30.73
N TYR A 379 -20.25 27.82 30.12
CA TYR A 379 -20.20 26.54 29.41
C TYR A 379 -20.00 25.37 30.39
N GLN A 380 -20.94 24.42 30.40
CA GLN A 380 -20.72 23.04 30.86
C GLN A 380 -20.50 22.15 29.64
N THR A 381 -19.29 21.62 29.48
CA THR A 381 -19.01 20.48 28.59
C THR A 381 -18.23 19.44 29.38
N SER A 382 -18.92 18.37 29.80
CA SER A 382 -18.28 17.14 30.26
C SER A 382 -19.26 16.00 30.04
N THR A 383 -18.96 15.14 29.05
CA THR A 383 -19.04 13.68 29.08
C THR A 383 -19.05 13.11 27.66
N TYR A 384 -17.88 12.94 27.04
CA TYR A 384 -17.73 12.04 25.88
C TYR A 384 -16.27 11.55 25.71
N TYR A 385 -15.62 11.11 26.80
CA TYR A 385 -14.28 10.48 26.71
C TYR A 385 -14.04 9.37 27.76
N ILE A 386 -15.01 8.49 28.01
CA ILE A 386 -14.79 7.32 28.91
C ILE A 386 -15.18 5.98 28.27
N HIS A 387 -14.84 5.76 26.99
CA HIS A 387 -15.00 4.41 26.40
C HIS A 387 -13.81 3.87 25.60
N LYS A 388 -12.59 4.40 25.80
CA LYS A 388 -11.37 3.83 25.19
C LYS A 388 -10.16 3.72 26.13
N ILE A 389 -10.37 3.29 27.38
CA ILE A 389 -9.28 3.01 28.35
C ILE A 389 -9.08 1.49 28.60
N PHE A 390 -9.88 0.63 27.97
CA PHE A 390 -9.86 -0.81 28.31
C PHE A 390 -8.76 -1.66 27.64
N PHE A 391 -8.02 -1.17 26.64
CA PHE A 391 -7.05 -1.98 25.88
C PHE A 391 -5.56 -1.63 26.08
N LEU A 392 -5.21 -0.82 27.10
CA LEU A 392 -3.81 -0.50 27.38
C LEU A 392 -3.15 -1.52 28.34
N PRO A 393 -1.86 -1.87 28.12
CA PRO A 393 -1.05 -2.63 29.07
C PRO A 393 -1.04 -1.97 30.46
N ALA A 394 -0.99 -2.78 31.53
CA ALA A 394 -1.13 -2.33 32.92
C ALA A 394 -0.12 -1.24 33.33
N TRP A 395 1.07 -1.22 32.74
CA TRP A 395 2.08 -0.19 33.00
C TRP A 395 1.67 1.19 32.43
N VAL A 396 1.04 1.21 31.26
CA VAL A 396 0.55 2.46 30.62
C VAL A 396 -0.60 3.05 31.43
N LYS A 397 -1.50 2.21 31.95
CA LYS A 397 -2.56 2.62 32.89
C LYS A 397 -1.99 3.27 34.15
N LYS A 398 -0.94 2.68 34.74
CA LYS A 398 -0.29 3.22 35.96
C LYS A 398 0.40 4.57 35.72
N HIS A 399 0.88 4.83 34.51
CA HIS A 399 1.57 6.08 34.15
C HIS A 399 0.58 7.23 33.88
N LEU A 400 -0.52 6.96 33.15
CA LEU A 400 -1.55 7.96 32.88
C LEU A 400 -2.28 8.43 34.14
N THR A 401 -2.60 7.54 35.08
CA THR A 401 -3.26 7.92 36.35
C THR A 401 -2.36 8.80 37.22
N LYS A 402 -1.03 8.60 37.15
CA LYS A 402 -0.03 9.40 37.88
C LYS A 402 0.12 10.80 37.28
N MET A 403 0.01 10.94 35.96
CA MET A 403 0.02 12.25 35.28
C MET A 403 -1.25 13.08 35.54
N ILE A 404 -2.42 12.45 35.65
CA ILE A 404 -3.69 13.16 35.89
C ILE A 404 -3.76 13.71 37.32
N LEU A 405 -3.23 12.98 38.32
CA LEU A 405 -3.20 13.43 39.71
C LEU A 405 -2.24 14.61 39.97
N GLN A 406 -1.24 14.80 39.10
CA GLN A 406 -0.20 15.82 39.30
C GLN A 406 -0.61 17.21 38.79
N LYS A 407 -1.66 17.30 37.96
CA LYS A 407 -2.19 18.57 37.40
C LYS A 407 -3.21 19.28 38.29
N SER A 408 -3.73 18.66 39.36
CA SER A 408 -4.70 19.31 40.26
C SER A 408 -4.08 20.18 41.37
N GLY A 409 -2.75 20.32 41.42
CA GLY A 409 -2.06 20.91 42.58
C GLY A 409 -1.41 22.29 42.42
N LEU A 410 -1.29 22.87 41.22
CA LEU A 410 -0.51 24.10 41.03
C LEU A 410 -1.16 25.03 40.00
N LEU A 411 -1.95 25.98 40.50
CA LEU A 411 -2.49 27.09 39.73
C LEU A 411 -2.44 28.33 40.63
N HIS A 412 -1.46 29.22 40.45
CA HIS A 412 -1.56 30.68 40.70
C HIS A 412 -0.33 31.47 40.17
N GLN A 413 -0.62 32.54 39.41
CA GLN A 413 0.24 33.64 38.89
C GLN A 413 1.28 33.27 37.81
N LYS A 414 1.49 34.04 36.72
CA LYS A 414 1.15 35.44 36.35
C LYS A 414 1.10 35.55 34.81
N LYS A 415 0.11 36.26 34.25
CA LYS A 415 -0.09 36.54 32.81
C LYS A 415 0.87 37.61 32.30
N ASN A 416 1.41 37.44 31.09
CA ASN A 416 1.80 38.52 30.19
C ASN A 416 1.19 38.27 28.81
N PHE A 417 0.56 39.30 28.26
CA PHE A 417 -0.21 39.32 27.01
C PHE A 417 0.72 39.45 25.80
N TYR A 418 0.64 38.53 24.84
CA TYR A 418 0.85 38.77 23.41
C TYR A 418 -0.07 37.84 22.62
N THR A 419 -0.67 38.37 21.56
CA THR A 419 -1.73 37.75 20.73
C THR A 419 -1.35 36.37 20.20
N GLU A 420 -2.04 35.34 20.72
CA GLU A 420 -2.11 33.98 20.20
C GLU A 420 -2.84 33.95 18.86
N VAL A 421 -2.27 33.23 17.89
CA VAL A 421 -3.03 32.71 16.75
C VAL A 421 -3.22 31.23 17.04
N GLU A 422 -4.38 30.87 17.56
CA GLU A 422 -4.78 29.48 17.78
C GLU A 422 -4.81 28.72 16.45
N MET A 423 -4.40 27.47 16.52
CA MET A 423 -4.49 26.51 15.43
C MET A 423 -5.89 25.88 15.54
N GLU A 424 -6.87 26.42 14.82
CA GLU A 424 -8.11 25.67 14.56
C GLU A 424 -7.73 24.49 13.66
N VAL A 425 -7.82 23.30 14.25
CA VAL A 425 -7.76 22.04 13.52
C VAL A 425 -9.14 21.85 12.91
N ASP A 426 -9.30 22.20 11.64
CA ASP A 426 -10.46 21.75 10.87
C ASP A 426 -10.40 20.22 10.78
N HIS A 427 -11.25 19.56 11.58
CA HIS A 427 -11.50 18.14 11.46
C HIS A 427 -12.14 17.84 10.10
N PHE A 428 -11.34 17.41 9.13
CA PHE A 428 -11.88 16.69 7.98
C PHE A 428 -12.25 15.27 8.44
N SER A 429 -13.55 15.05 8.62
CA SER A 429 -14.12 13.73 8.85
C SER A 429 -13.86 12.84 7.62
N ASN A 430 -13.27 11.66 7.84
CA ASN A 430 -13.33 10.57 6.87
C ASN A 430 -14.80 10.22 6.65
N GLY A 431 -15.31 10.46 5.45
CA GLY A 431 -16.67 10.11 5.06
C GLY A 431 -16.83 8.60 4.95
N VAL A 432 -17.30 7.97 6.03
CA VAL A 432 -18.00 6.69 5.99
C VAL A 432 -19.48 7.02 6.17
N SER A 433 -20.25 7.06 5.08
CA SER A 433 -21.70 7.13 5.16
C SER A 433 -22.25 5.71 5.30
N GLU A 434 -22.47 5.25 6.53
CA GLU A 434 -23.45 4.22 6.81
C GLU A 434 -24.86 4.81 6.61
N SER A 435 -25.66 4.20 5.75
CA SER A 435 -27.11 4.35 5.82
C SER A 435 -27.71 2.96 5.85
N SER A 436 -28.24 2.60 7.01
CA SER A 436 -29.11 1.46 7.23
C SER A 436 -30.56 1.95 7.19
N SER A 437 -31.39 1.35 6.33
CA SER A 437 -32.83 1.22 6.61
C SER A 437 -33.41 0.00 5.89
N ASN A 438 -34.19 -0.77 6.64
CA ASN A 438 -34.90 -1.99 6.26
C ASN A 438 -36.23 -1.67 5.53
N GLY A 439 -36.67 -2.58 4.65
CA GLY A 439 -38.00 -3.20 4.78
C GLY A 439 -39.14 -2.86 3.79
N PHE A 440 -39.33 -3.80 2.83
CA PHE A 440 -40.58 -4.41 2.35
C PHE A 440 -41.56 -3.73 1.33
N LEU A 441 -41.76 -4.51 0.24
CA LEU A 441 -42.98 -4.91 -0.51
C LEU A 441 -43.56 -4.10 -1.69
N ASN A 442 -43.25 -4.61 -2.89
CA ASN A 442 -44.16 -5.22 -3.90
C ASN A 442 -45.06 -4.36 -4.81
N GLY A 443 -44.92 -4.57 -6.14
CA GLY A 443 -46.05 -4.67 -7.08
C GLY A 443 -46.20 -3.63 -8.20
N SER A 444 -45.69 -3.98 -9.39
CA SER A 444 -46.28 -3.81 -10.75
C SER A 444 -47.08 -2.53 -11.11
N SER A 445 -46.58 -1.76 -12.10
CA SER A 445 -47.24 -1.64 -13.42
C SER A 445 -46.40 -0.84 -14.42
N THR A 446 -46.30 -1.38 -15.63
CA THR A 446 -45.76 -0.77 -16.85
C THR A 446 -46.58 0.45 -17.29
N HIS A 447 -45.93 1.58 -17.60
CA HIS A 447 -46.18 2.38 -18.81
C HIS A 447 -45.16 3.52 -18.87
N GLY A 448 -44.38 3.55 -19.95
CA GLY A 448 -43.41 4.60 -20.23
C GLY A 448 -44.08 5.91 -20.62
N ILE A 449 -43.44 7.02 -20.24
CA ILE A 449 -43.43 8.33 -20.90
C ILE A 449 -42.14 9.04 -20.43
N ASP A 450 -41.45 9.60 -21.42
CA ASP A 450 -40.28 10.47 -21.47
C ASP A 450 -39.58 10.93 -20.18
N LEU A 451 -38.27 10.65 -20.14
CA LEU A 451 -37.29 11.33 -19.30
C LEU A 451 -37.12 12.78 -19.82
N GLU A 452 -37.79 13.74 -19.18
CA GLU A 452 -37.26 15.10 -19.11
C GLU A 452 -36.36 15.20 -17.86
N GLU A 453 -35.07 15.46 -18.11
CA GLU A 453 -34.05 15.71 -17.09
C GLU A 453 -34.43 16.92 -16.22
N LEU A 454 -34.81 16.66 -14.98
CA LEU A 454 -34.79 17.67 -13.92
C LEU A 454 -33.33 17.84 -13.44
N ASP A 455 -32.65 18.81 -14.05
CA ASP A 455 -31.31 19.30 -13.72
C ASP A 455 -31.27 19.80 -12.27
N SER A 456 -30.79 18.95 -11.36
CA SER A 456 -30.37 19.38 -10.02
C SER A 456 -28.98 19.98 -10.17
N ALA A 457 -28.86 21.30 -9.95
CA ALA A 457 -27.63 22.08 -10.02
C ALA A 457 -26.53 21.55 -9.07
N GLN A 458 -25.83 20.50 -9.49
CA GLN A 458 -24.47 20.22 -9.06
C GLN A 458 -23.60 21.28 -9.73
N SER A 459 -23.01 22.18 -8.95
CA SER A 459 -22.05 23.17 -9.44
C SER A 459 -20.93 22.43 -10.19
N LYS A 460 -21.00 22.36 -11.52
CA LYS A 460 -19.98 21.73 -12.37
C LYS A 460 -18.63 22.36 -12.00
N ARG A 461 -17.67 21.55 -11.55
CA ARG A 461 -16.33 22.01 -11.17
C ARG A 461 -15.58 22.36 -12.46
N GLN A 462 -15.72 23.61 -12.88
CA GLN A 462 -15.14 24.10 -14.13
C GLN A 462 -13.67 24.48 -13.96
N LEU A 463 -12.92 24.39 -15.06
CA LEU A 463 -11.53 24.88 -15.16
C LEU A 463 -11.39 26.28 -14.57
N CYS A 464 -10.44 26.46 -13.65
CA CYS A 464 -10.16 27.75 -13.02
C CYS A 464 -11.41 28.44 -12.41
N GLY A 465 -12.40 27.68 -11.95
CA GLY A 465 -13.66 28.24 -11.43
C GLY A 465 -14.53 28.96 -12.47
N GLY A 466 -14.30 28.75 -13.76
CA GLY A 466 -15.10 29.30 -14.87
C GLY A 466 -14.72 30.72 -15.31
N SER A 467 -13.69 31.33 -14.74
CA SER A 467 -13.24 32.68 -15.13
C SER A 467 -12.39 32.64 -16.41
N GLN A 468 -12.84 33.32 -17.46
CA GLN A 468 -12.11 33.41 -18.74
C GLN A 468 -10.71 34.00 -18.58
N ALA A 469 -10.57 35.06 -17.77
CA ALA A 469 -9.26 35.66 -17.49
C ALA A 469 -8.32 34.70 -16.74
N ALA A 470 -8.88 33.89 -15.84
CA ALA A 470 -8.13 32.86 -15.14
C ALA A 470 -7.66 31.73 -16.07
N ILE A 471 -8.52 31.31 -17.00
CA ILE A 471 -8.18 30.31 -18.04
C ILE A 471 -7.06 30.85 -18.94
N GLU A 472 -7.15 32.11 -19.39
CA GLU A 472 -6.11 32.73 -20.22
C GLU A 472 -4.75 32.81 -19.49
N ARG A 473 -4.74 33.21 -18.21
CA ARG A 473 -3.52 33.18 -17.39
C ARG A 473 -2.97 31.78 -17.19
N MET A 474 -3.81 30.79 -16.91
CA MET A 474 -3.41 29.39 -16.80
C MET A 474 -2.79 28.87 -18.11
N ILE A 475 -3.39 29.17 -19.26
CA ILE A 475 -2.83 28.75 -20.57
C ILE A 475 -1.47 29.41 -20.81
N GLN A 476 -1.35 30.71 -20.53
CA GLN A 476 -0.09 31.43 -20.66
C GLN A 476 1.00 30.81 -19.76
N PHE A 477 0.67 30.53 -18.50
CA PHE A 477 1.57 29.83 -17.59
C PHE A 477 1.95 28.43 -18.10
N GLY A 478 1.00 27.68 -18.67
CA GLY A 478 1.28 26.39 -19.30
C GLY A 478 2.32 26.46 -20.43
N ARG A 479 2.31 27.54 -21.24
CA ARG A 479 3.33 27.77 -22.27
C ARG A 479 4.70 28.07 -21.67
N GLU A 480 4.76 28.86 -20.61
CA GLU A 480 6.00 29.15 -19.87
C GLU A 480 6.59 27.86 -19.27
N LEU A 481 5.73 27.02 -18.69
CA LEU A 481 6.12 25.73 -18.12
C LEU A 481 6.64 24.74 -19.17
N GLN A 482 6.03 24.70 -20.35
CA GLN A 482 6.51 23.92 -21.49
C GLN A 482 7.92 24.38 -21.93
N SER A 483 8.13 25.70 -22.03
CA SER A 483 9.44 26.27 -22.38
C SER A 483 10.51 25.93 -21.33
N MET A 484 10.16 25.99 -20.05
CA MET A 484 11.03 25.57 -18.95
C MET A 484 11.42 24.08 -19.05
N SER A 485 10.46 23.20 -19.38
CA SER A 485 10.73 21.78 -19.59
C SER A 485 11.71 21.54 -20.74
N GLU A 486 11.54 22.24 -21.85
CA GLU A 486 12.43 22.14 -23.02
C GLU A 486 13.83 22.67 -22.75
N HIS A 487 13.94 23.71 -21.94
CA HIS A 487 15.22 24.24 -21.49
C HIS A 487 15.95 23.25 -20.56
N LEU A 488 15.26 22.71 -19.55
CA LEU A 488 15.82 21.67 -18.68
C LEU A 488 16.27 20.44 -19.47
N ARG A 489 15.49 20.03 -20.47
CA ARG A 489 15.86 18.92 -21.35
C ARG A 489 17.13 19.19 -22.15
N ARG A 490 17.35 20.45 -22.57
CA ARG A 490 18.56 20.87 -23.30
C ARG A 490 19.78 20.88 -22.40
N GLU A 491 19.65 21.38 -21.17
CA GLU A 491 20.79 21.51 -20.24
C GLU A 491 21.16 20.20 -19.52
N ARG A 492 20.16 19.44 -19.05
CA ARG A 492 20.37 18.27 -18.17
C ARG A 492 20.00 16.94 -18.82
N GLY A 493 19.55 16.95 -20.08
CA GLY A 493 19.15 15.75 -20.80
C GLY A 493 17.73 15.28 -20.49
N LYS A 494 17.40 14.05 -20.91
CA LYS A 494 16.04 13.51 -20.80
C LYS A 494 15.74 13.07 -19.36
N ASN A 495 14.75 13.70 -18.74
CA ASN A 495 14.18 13.27 -17.46
C ASN A 495 12.75 12.72 -17.67
N SER A 496 12.56 11.41 -17.45
CA SER A 496 11.28 10.72 -17.66
C SER A 496 10.22 11.15 -16.65
N ALA A 497 10.61 11.46 -15.40
CA ALA A 497 9.71 11.93 -14.36
C ALA A 497 9.15 13.31 -14.72
N ASN A 498 10.01 14.28 -15.08
CA ASN A 498 9.58 15.61 -15.51
C ASN A 498 8.63 15.53 -16.72
N LYS A 499 8.95 14.67 -17.69
CA LYS A 499 8.10 14.44 -18.86
C LYS A 499 6.72 13.87 -18.47
N LYS A 500 6.69 12.90 -17.55
CA LYS A 500 5.44 12.29 -17.07
C LYS A 500 4.59 13.31 -16.32
N MET A 501 5.18 14.03 -15.35
CA MET A 501 4.50 15.05 -14.56
C MET A 501 3.83 16.11 -15.45
N LEU A 502 4.56 16.64 -16.44
CA LEU A 502 4.03 17.64 -17.35
C LEU A 502 2.90 17.09 -18.23
N LYS A 503 3.07 15.87 -18.76
CA LYS A 503 2.04 15.21 -19.57
C LYS A 503 0.77 14.98 -18.76
N ASP A 504 0.90 14.48 -17.54
CA ASP A 504 -0.24 14.20 -16.66
C ASP A 504 -0.94 15.50 -16.28
N ALA A 505 -0.20 16.55 -15.91
CA ALA A 505 -0.78 17.86 -15.59
C ALA A 505 -1.55 18.47 -16.77
N PHE A 506 -0.98 18.46 -17.99
CA PHE A 506 -1.64 19.00 -19.18
C PHE A 506 -2.83 18.16 -19.65
N SER A 507 -2.87 16.86 -19.34
CA SER A 507 -3.99 15.99 -19.68
C SER A 507 -5.29 16.40 -18.97
N LEU A 508 -5.21 17.15 -17.88
CA LEU A 508 -6.38 17.73 -17.20
C LEU A 508 -7.15 18.70 -18.09
N LEU A 509 -6.47 19.39 -19.02
CA LEU A 509 -7.09 20.37 -19.93
C LEU A 509 -7.98 19.73 -21.00
N ALA A 510 -7.84 18.42 -21.24
CA ALA A 510 -8.63 17.70 -22.24
C ALA A 510 -10.08 17.46 -21.79
N TYR A 511 -10.43 17.84 -20.56
CA TYR A 511 -11.72 17.58 -19.94
C TYR A 511 -12.36 18.89 -19.49
N SER A 512 -13.66 19.05 -19.78
CA SER A 512 -14.45 20.21 -19.33
C SER A 512 -14.56 20.29 -17.81
N ASP A 513 -14.63 19.12 -17.15
CA ASP A 513 -14.45 18.94 -15.71
C ASP A 513 -13.14 18.15 -15.47
N PRO A 514 -12.09 18.80 -14.96
CA PRO A 514 -10.79 18.17 -14.69
C PRO A 514 -10.85 16.96 -13.74
N TRP A 515 -11.85 16.88 -12.85
CA TRP A 515 -12.00 15.76 -11.91
C TRP A 515 -12.41 14.46 -12.59
N ASN A 516 -13.05 14.54 -13.76
CA ASN A 516 -13.40 13.37 -14.57
C ASN A 516 -12.23 12.83 -15.41
N SER A 517 -11.07 13.48 -15.34
CA SER A 517 -9.85 13.00 -16.00
C SER A 517 -9.37 11.69 -15.38
N PRO A 518 -8.76 10.76 -16.16
CA PRO A 518 -8.05 9.59 -15.62
C PRO A 518 -6.93 9.95 -14.62
N VAL A 519 -6.48 11.21 -14.63
CA VAL A 519 -5.49 11.76 -13.70
C VAL A 519 -6.09 12.83 -12.78
N GLY A 520 -7.40 12.84 -12.58
CA GLY A 520 -8.14 13.77 -11.72
C GLY A 520 -7.70 13.72 -10.26
N TYR A 521 -7.21 12.55 -9.79
CA TYR A 521 -6.60 12.38 -8.47
C TYR A 521 -5.44 13.36 -8.19
N GLN A 522 -4.81 13.94 -9.23
CA GLN A 522 -3.79 14.97 -9.06
C GLN A 522 -4.33 16.24 -8.39
N LEU A 523 -5.63 16.50 -8.48
CA LEU A 523 -6.28 17.67 -7.88
C LEU A 523 -6.53 17.50 -6.38
N ASP A 524 -6.42 16.28 -5.86
CA ASP A 524 -6.57 16.01 -4.42
C ASP A 524 -5.53 16.79 -3.62
N SER A 525 -5.96 17.34 -2.48
CA SER A 525 -5.10 18.11 -1.58
C SER A 525 -3.92 17.29 -1.05
N ILE A 526 -4.09 15.97 -0.88
CA ILE A 526 -3.03 15.05 -0.44
C ILE A 526 -1.82 15.05 -1.39
N GLN A 527 -2.03 15.35 -2.68
CA GLN A 527 -0.95 15.43 -3.67
C GLN A 527 -0.02 16.63 -3.47
N ARG A 528 -0.33 17.54 -2.53
CA ARG A 528 0.54 18.65 -2.12
C ARG A 528 1.65 18.18 -1.18
N GLU A 529 1.41 17.13 -0.40
CA GLU A 529 2.34 16.66 0.63
C GLU A 529 3.71 16.24 0.08
N PRO A 530 3.83 15.48 -1.03
CA PRO A 530 5.14 15.09 -1.56
C PRO A 530 5.99 16.28 -2.01
N VAL A 531 5.35 17.27 -2.64
CA VAL A 531 6.01 18.50 -3.10
C VAL A 531 6.43 19.36 -1.91
N CYS A 532 5.54 19.49 -0.91
CA CYS A 532 5.82 20.19 0.34
C CYS A 532 7.01 19.58 1.11
N SER A 533 7.04 18.25 1.20
CA SER A 533 8.12 17.50 1.85
C SER A 533 9.45 17.70 1.13
N THR A 534 9.46 17.56 -0.20
CA THR A 534 10.66 17.75 -1.03
C THR A 534 11.22 19.18 -0.91
N LEU A 535 10.34 20.20 -0.92
CA LEU A 535 10.76 21.58 -0.72
C LEU A 535 11.35 21.79 0.68
N ASN A 536 10.70 21.27 1.73
CA ASN A 536 11.21 21.36 3.09
C ASN A 536 12.58 20.67 3.24
N SER A 537 12.76 19.48 2.65
CA SER A 537 14.05 18.78 2.62
C SER A 537 15.14 19.62 1.94
N ALA A 538 14.84 20.26 0.80
CA ALA A 538 15.79 21.12 0.11
C ALA A 538 16.17 22.36 0.94
N ILE A 539 15.22 22.96 1.67
CA ILE A 539 15.49 24.08 2.58
C ILE A 539 16.43 23.63 3.70
N LEU A 540 16.15 22.48 4.32
CA LEU A 540 16.99 21.94 5.40
C LEU A 540 18.43 21.66 4.90
N GLU A 541 18.59 21.13 3.69
CA GLU A 541 19.92 20.89 3.10
C GLU A 541 20.76 22.15 2.94
N THR A 542 20.14 23.28 2.59
CA THR A 542 20.89 24.55 2.45
C THR A 542 21.53 25.01 3.76
N HIS A 543 21.06 24.48 4.90
CA HIS A 543 21.59 24.73 6.25
C HIS A 543 22.38 23.54 6.80
N ASN A 544 22.74 22.56 5.96
CA ASN A 544 23.37 21.29 6.36
C ASN A 544 22.55 20.50 7.39
N LEU A 545 21.23 20.64 7.39
CA LEU A 545 20.32 19.88 8.23
C LEU A 545 19.84 18.61 7.49
N PRO A 546 19.45 17.55 8.23
CA PRO A 546 19.01 16.30 7.62
C PRO A 546 17.77 16.45 6.73
N LYS A 547 17.82 15.88 5.51
CA LYS A 547 16.70 15.85 4.55
C LYS A 547 15.47 15.16 5.09
N GLN A 548 15.67 14.11 5.88
CA GLN A 548 14.64 13.27 6.48
C GLN A 548 14.91 13.13 7.98
N PRO A 549 13.85 13.08 8.81
CA PRO A 549 14.02 12.86 10.23
C PRO A 549 14.44 11.41 10.51
N PRO A 550 15.34 11.16 11.47
CA PRO A 550 15.77 9.82 11.86
C PRO A 550 14.63 8.84 12.16
N LEU A 551 13.50 9.33 12.69
CA LEU A 551 12.31 8.51 12.95
C LEU A 551 11.73 7.90 11.67
N ALA A 552 11.57 8.71 10.61
CA ALA A 552 11.06 8.22 9.33
C ALA A 552 12.04 7.24 8.68
N LEU A 553 13.34 7.50 8.80
CA LEU A 553 14.39 6.59 8.34
C LEU A 553 14.34 5.25 9.07
N ALA A 554 14.19 5.25 10.40
CA ALA A 554 14.13 4.03 11.20
C ALA A 554 12.90 3.17 10.83
N VAL A 555 11.72 3.78 10.66
CA VAL A 555 10.51 3.11 10.21
C VAL A 555 10.70 2.52 8.81
N GLY A 556 11.25 3.30 7.87
CA GLY A 556 11.54 2.82 6.51
C GLY A 556 12.57 1.69 6.47
N GLN A 557 13.61 1.77 7.30
CA GLN A 557 14.62 0.71 7.45
C GLN A 557 14.01 -0.57 8.03
N ALA A 558 13.13 -0.47 9.03
CA ALA A 558 12.43 -1.62 9.59
C ALA A 558 11.57 -2.31 8.53
N ALA A 559 10.79 -1.55 7.75
CA ALA A 559 9.99 -2.09 6.65
C ALA A 559 10.86 -2.75 5.57
N GLN A 560 11.98 -2.13 5.20
CA GLN A 560 12.92 -2.69 4.23
C GLN A 560 13.63 -3.94 4.77
N CYS A 561 13.89 -4.01 6.08
CA CYS A 561 14.47 -5.19 6.73
C CYS A 561 13.54 -6.39 6.60
N LEU A 562 12.24 -6.22 6.85
CA LEU A 562 11.22 -7.27 6.65
C LEU A 562 11.18 -7.75 5.19
N SER A 563 11.25 -6.82 4.22
CA SER A 563 11.33 -7.17 2.80
C SER A 563 12.62 -7.95 2.46
N LEU A 564 13.76 -7.58 3.04
CA LEU A 564 15.02 -8.30 2.86
C LEU A 564 14.96 -9.70 3.49
N MET A 565 14.36 -9.84 4.68
CA MET A 565 14.13 -11.14 5.33
C MET A 565 13.34 -12.09 4.44
N ALA A 566 12.27 -11.61 3.78
CA ALA A 566 11.52 -12.40 2.80
C ALA A 566 12.42 -12.89 1.66
N ARG A 567 13.23 -11.99 1.08
CA ARG A 567 14.11 -12.28 -0.06
C ARG A 567 15.26 -13.23 0.28
N THR A 568 15.71 -13.24 1.53
CA THR A 568 16.77 -14.15 2.01
C THR A 568 16.22 -15.48 2.52
N GLY A 569 14.90 -15.66 2.54
CA GLY A 569 14.26 -16.93 2.88
C GLY A 569 13.78 -17.05 4.33
N SER A 570 13.73 -15.96 5.11
CA SER A 570 13.24 -15.98 6.48
C SER A 570 11.71 -15.88 6.51
N GLY A 571 11.01 -16.97 6.83
CA GLY A 571 9.55 -16.98 6.87
C GLY A 571 8.92 -16.14 8.00
N SER A 572 9.70 -15.79 9.04
CA SER A 572 9.19 -14.99 10.18
C SER A 572 8.68 -13.62 9.77
N CYS A 573 9.19 -13.05 8.67
CA CYS A 573 8.75 -11.76 8.17
C CYS A 573 7.28 -11.73 7.76
N ALA A 574 6.67 -12.88 7.44
CA ALA A 574 5.28 -12.96 7.02
C ALA A 574 4.29 -12.63 8.15
N PHE A 575 4.72 -12.73 9.41
CA PHE A 575 3.91 -12.51 10.60
C PHE A 575 4.40 -11.33 11.45
N ALA A 576 5.14 -10.41 10.82
CA ALA A 576 5.51 -9.14 11.42
C ALA A 576 5.23 -8.01 10.42
N SER A 577 4.51 -6.98 10.84
CA SER A 577 4.35 -5.74 10.08
C SER A 577 4.77 -4.56 10.93
N VAL A 578 5.40 -3.56 10.30
CA VAL A 578 5.66 -2.28 10.97
C VAL A 578 4.34 -1.56 11.25
N ASP A 579 3.35 -1.71 10.36
CA ASP A 579 2.04 -1.05 10.48
C ASP A 579 1.24 -1.53 11.71
N ASP A 580 1.46 -2.77 12.16
CA ASP A 580 0.82 -3.32 13.36
C ASP A 580 1.14 -2.49 14.62
N TYR A 581 2.24 -1.72 14.59
CA TYR A 581 2.71 -0.88 15.71
C TYR A 581 2.48 0.61 15.49
N LEU A 582 1.88 1.01 14.36
CA LEU A 582 1.60 2.42 14.04
C LEU A 582 0.17 2.87 14.41
N HIS A 583 -0.66 1.97 14.97
CA HIS A 583 -2.09 2.18 15.21
C HIS A 583 -2.49 2.42 16.67
#